data_AF-A0A955JMR7-F1
#
_entry.id   AF-A0A955JMR7-F1
#
_cell.length_a   1.000
_cell.length_b   1.000
_cell.length_c   1.000
_cell.angle_alpha   90.00
_cell.angle_beta   90.00
_cell.angle_gamma   90.00
#
_symmetry.space_group_name_H-M   'P 1'
#
loop_
_entity.id
_entity.type
_entity.pdbx_description
1 polymer ?
#
loop_
_entity_poly.entity_id
_entity_poly.type
_entity_poly.pdbx_seq_one_letter_code
_entity_poly.pdbx_strand_id
1 'polypeptide(L)'
;MPLKKTKTLSKLRKEADDWMSKMVRLRDSEPVGLEYQGTCITCSKTGTVAFLDDTTGKLRFTKGWNAGHFVTRGNLITRFVESNVNLQCAFRC
;
A
#
# COMPACT_ATOMS: atom_id res chain seq x y z
N MET A 1 -29.72 22.74 5.50
CA MET A 1 -28.84 21.57 5.20
C MET A 1 -27.46 21.86 5.76
N PRO A 2 -26.90 21.04 6.68
CA PRO A 2 -25.54 21.29 7.15
C PRO A 2 -24.56 21.16 5.98
N LEU A 3 -23.70 22.16 5.79
CA LEU A 3 -22.66 22.17 4.77
C LEU A 3 -21.79 20.91 4.95
N LYS A 4 -21.73 20.07 3.92
CA LYS A 4 -20.91 18.86 3.89
C LYS A 4 -19.47 19.27 4.21
N LYS A 5 -18.90 18.79 5.32
CA LYS A 5 -17.52 19.12 5.73
C LYS A 5 -16.58 18.80 4.58
N THR A 6 -16.11 19.83 3.87
CA THR A 6 -15.20 19.69 2.75
C THR A 6 -13.89 19.10 3.28
N LYS A 7 -13.49 17.93 2.77
CA LYS A 7 -12.19 17.36 3.14
C LYS A 7 -11.12 18.35 2.70
N THR A 8 -10.19 18.64 3.61
CA THR A 8 -9.03 19.46 3.25
C THR A 8 -8.18 18.70 2.23
N LEU A 9 -7.46 19.44 1.40
CA LEU A 9 -6.55 18.88 0.40
C LEU A 9 -5.53 17.90 1.02
N SER A 10 -5.08 18.17 2.26
CA SER A 10 -4.20 17.27 3.02
C SER A 10 -4.87 15.92 3.34
N LYS A 11 -6.16 15.90 3.71
CA LYS A 11 -6.90 14.66 3.97
C LYS A 11 -7.08 13.83 2.70
N LEU A 12 -7.42 14.48 1.59
CA LEU A 12 -7.56 13.81 0.29
C LEU A 12 -6.25 13.20 -0.17
N ARG A 13 -5.12 13.91 0.00
CA ARG A 13 -3.78 13.38 -0.29
C ARG A 13 -3.47 12.15 0.53
N LYS A 14 -3.79 12.15 1.83
CA LYS A 14 -3.59 11.00 2.71
C LYS A 14 -4.42 9.78 2.29
N GLU A 15 -5.67 10.01 1.88
CA GLU A 15 -6.53 8.94 1.36
C GLU A 15 -6.00 8.37 0.05
N ALA A 16 -5.58 9.22 -0.89
CA ALA A 16 -4.97 8.78 -2.14
C ALA A 16 -3.69 7.95 -1.89
N ASP A 17 -2.84 8.39 -0.96
CA ASP A 17 -1.64 7.64 -0.55
C ASP A 17 -1.97 6.27 0.04
N ASP A 18 -3.01 6.19 0.87
CA ASP A 18 -3.44 4.93 1.48
C ASP A 18 -3.95 3.94 0.42
N TRP A 19 -4.74 4.42 -0.54
CA TRP A 19 -5.20 3.62 -1.68
C TRP A 19 -4.06 3.17 -2.57
N MET A 20 -3.14 4.07 -2.91
CA MET A 20 -1.94 3.73 -3.68
C MET A 20 -1.10 2.68 -2.96
N SER A 21 -0.96 2.80 -1.63
CA SER A 21 -0.19 1.83 -0.85
C SER A 21 -0.81 0.44 -0.89
N LYS A 22 -2.14 0.34 -0.78
CA LYS A 22 -2.86 -0.94 -0.85
C LYS A 22 -2.80 -1.56 -2.24
N MET A 23 -2.93 -0.73 -3.28
CA MET A 23 -2.87 -1.16 -4.68
C MET A 23 -1.51 -1.76 -5.01
N VAL A 24 -0.41 -1.06 -4.71
CA VAL A 24 0.95 -1.56 -4.98
C VAL A 24 1.24 -2.85 -4.22
N ARG A 25 0.80 -2.93 -2.96
CA ARG A 25 0.95 -4.14 -2.14
C ARG A 25 0.29 -5.36 -2.74
N LEU A 26 -0.89 -5.19 -3.34
CA LEU A 26 -1.61 -6.28 -3.99
C LEU A 26 -1.03 -6.62 -5.36
N ARG A 27 -0.63 -5.60 -6.12
CA ARG A 27 -0.03 -5.76 -7.46
C ARG A 27 1.26 -6.58 -7.41
N ASP A 28 2.12 -6.31 -6.43
CA ASP A 28 3.42 -6.98 -6.25
C ASP A 28 3.32 -8.24 -5.37
N SER A 29 2.10 -8.74 -5.15
CA SER A 29 1.86 -9.95 -4.36
C SER A 29 1.15 -11.02 -5.18
N GLU A 30 1.42 -12.27 -4.86
CA GLU A 30 0.77 -13.43 -5.46
C GLU A 30 -0.19 -14.07 -4.45
N PRO A 31 -1.38 -14.52 -4.90
CA PRO A 31 -2.32 -15.21 -4.04
C PRO A 31 -1.81 -16.64 -3.73
N VAL A 32 -1.71 -16.95 -2.44
CA VAL A 32 -1.36 -18.27 -1.91
C VAL A 32 -2.46 -18.68 -0.93
N GLY A 33 -3.47 -19.39 -1.45
CA GLY A 33 -4.67 -19.74 -0.68
C GLY A 33 -5.49 -18.50 -0.30
N LEU A 34 -5.61 -18.23 1.00
CA LEU A 34 -6.29 -17.03 1.54
C LEU A 34 -5.34 -15.85 1.78
N GLU A 35 -4.04 -16.04 1.53
CA GLU A 35 -3.00 -15.05 1.76
C GLU A 35 -2.49 -14.47 0.45
N TYR A 36 -1.93 -13.26 0.52
CA TYR A 36 -1.21 -12.60 -0.56
C TYR A 36 0.23 -12.47 -0.11
N GLN A 37 1.12 -13.21 -0.76
CA GLN A 37 2.55 -13.18 -0.46
C GLN A 37 3.26 -12.24 -1.42
N GLY A 38 4.06 -11.33 -0.90
CA GLY A 38 4.84 -10.41 -1.72
C GLY A 38 6.31 -10.45 -1.36
N THR A 39 7.13 -10.05 -2.32
CA THR A 39 8.59 -10.00 -2.18
C THR A 39 9.04 -8.55 -2.08
N CYS A 40 9.85 -8.24 -1.08
CA CYS A 40 10.45 -6.92 -0.96
C CYS A 40 11.46 -6.69 -2.08
N ILE A 41 11.30 -5.60 -2.83
CA ILE A 41 12.22 -5.24 -3.93
C ILE A 41 13.67 -5.00 -3.48
N THR A 42 13.88 -4.59 -2.21
CA THR A 42 15.22 -4.20 -1.73
C THR A 42 15.98 -5.34 -1.07
N CYS A 43 15.32 -6.11 -0.20
CA CYS A 43 15.98 -7.16 0.60
C CYS A 43 15.58 -8.59 0.19
N SER A 44 14.74 -8.74 -0.83
CA SER A 44 14.23 -10.05 -1.31
C SER A 44 13.49 -10.88 -0.25
N LYS A 45 13.15 -10.31 0.90
CA LYS A 45 12.31 -10.98 1.91
C LYS A 45 10.92 -11.21 1.35
N THR A 46 10.41 -12.43 1.49
CA THR A 46 9.04 -12.81 1.17
C THR A 46 8.19 -12.85 2.43
N GLY A 47 6.88 -12.59 2.29
CA GLY A 47 5.93 -12.84 3.36
C GLY A 47 4.54 -12.31 3.07
N THR A 48 3.63 -12.54 4.01
CA THR A 48 2.22 -12.21 3.87
C THR A 48 1.98 -10.71 3.95
N VAL A 49 1.50 -10.13 2.86
CA VAL A 49 1.20 -8.69 2.70
C VAL A 49 -0.26 -8.40 3.00
N ALA A 50 -1.15 -9.30 2.59
CA ALA A 50 -2.57 -9.24 2.88
C ALA A 50 -3.13 -10.65 3.07
N PHE A 51 -4.27 -10.75 3.73
CA PHE A 51 -4.99 -12.01 3.88
C PHE A 51 -6.49 -11.75 3.90
N LEU A 52 -7.26 -12.72 3.43
CA LEU A 52 -8.70 -12.72 3.51
C LEU A 52 -9.12 -13.22 4.90
N ASP A 53 -9.91 -12.42 5.62
CA ASP A 53 -10.47 -12.82 6.91
C ASP A 53 -11.73 -13.65 6.70
N ASP A 54 -11.67 -14.96 7.00
CA ASP A 54 -12.77 -15.91 6.80
C ASP A 54 -14.05 -15.54 7.56
N THR A 55 -13.94 -14.77 8.65
CA THR A 55 -15.09 -14.40 9.49
C THR A 55 -15.86 -13.22 8.90
N THR A 56 -15.17 -12.32 8.20
CA THR A 56 -15.75 -11.06 7.71
C THR A 56 -15.77 -10.94 6.19
N GLY A 57 -15.10 -11.84 5.47
CA GLY A 57 -14.91 -11.79 4.03
C GLY A 57 -14.10 -10.58 3.56
N LYS A 58 -13.39 -9.89 4.47
CA LYS A 58 -12.67 -8.65 4.17
C LYS A 58 -11.19 -8.92 4.01
N LEU A 59 -10.59 -8.26 3.02
CA LEU A 59 -9.15 -8.21 2.85
C LEU A 59 -8.51 -7.35 3.95
N ARG A 60 -7.61 -7.95 4.73
CA ARG A 60 -6.81 -7.27 5.74
C ARG A 60 -5.36 -7.18 5.28
N PHE A 61 -4.71 -6.05 5.57
CA PHE A 61 -3.30 -5.84 5.25
C PHE A 61 -2.43 -6.10 6.47
N THR A 62 -1.37 -6.88 6.29
CA THR A 62 -0.40 -7.19 7.34
C THR A 62 0.47 -5.96 7.62
N LYS A 63 0.83 -5.76 8.89
CA LYS A 63 1.78 -4.72 9.28
C LYS A 63 3.19 -5.11 8.83
N GLY A 64 4.02 -4.11 8.51
CA GLY A 64 5.43 -4.35 8.14
C GLY A 64 5.72 -4.36 6.65
N TRP A 65 4.70 -4.18 5.81
CA TRP A 65 4.84 -3.98 4.36
C TRP A 65 4.35 -2.59 3.98
N ASN A 66 5.02 -1.95 3.03
CA ASN A 66 4.70 -0.62 2.55
C ASN A 66 4.85 -0.52 1.04
N ALA A 67 4.28 0.54 0.47
CA ALA A 67 4.66 1.02 -0.85
C ALA A 67 5.92 1.87 -0.70
N GLY A 68 7.06 1.28 -1.08
CA GLY A 68 8.35 1.94 -1.15
C GLY A 68 8.40 2.81 -2.40
N HIS A 69 8.78 4.07 -2.22
CA HIS A 69 8.93 5.02 -3.32
C HIS A 69 10.40 5.10 -3.73
N PHE A 70 10.70 4.93 -5.02
CA PHE A 70 12.05 5.14 -5.56
C PHE A 70 12.49 6.61 -5.46
N VAL A 71 11.53 7.53 -5.62
CA VAL A 71 11.73 8.98 -5.49
C VAL A 71 11.06 9.48 -4.21
N THR A 72 11.63 10.49 -3.56
CA THR A 72 11.06 11.03 -2.33
C THR A 72 9.60 11.48 -2.50
N ARG A 73 8.78 11.26 -1.47
CA ARG A 73 7.35 11.63 -1.46
C ARG A 73 7.09 13.14 -1.56
N GLY A 74 8.15 13.95 -1.46
CA GLY A 74 8.11 15.40 -1.67
C GLY A 74 7.93 15.78 -3.14
N ASN A 75 8.35 14.92 -4.07
CA ASN A 75 8.11 15.14 -5.50
C ASN A 75 6.68 14.70 -5.87
N LEU A 76 5.75 15.65 -5.86
CA LEU A 76 4.33 15.37 -6.09
C LEU A 76 4.01 14.86 -7.51
N ILE A 77 4.84 15.19 -8.50
CA ILE A 77 4.64 14.78 -9.89
C ILE A 77 4.83 13.26 -10.01
N THR A 78 5.80 12.70 -9.30
CA THR A 78 6.16 11.28 -9.38
C THR A 78 5.55 10.42 -8.28
N ARG A 79 4.93 11.03 -7.27
CA ARG A 79 4.39 10.35 -6.07
C ARG A 79 3.37 9.25 -6.36
N PHE A 80 2.53 9.47 -7.35
CA PHE A 80 1.45 8.54 -7.76
C PHE A 80 1.74 7.83 -9.08
N VAL A 81 2.99 7.90 -9.55
CA VAL A 81 3.42 7.17 -10.76
C VAL A 81 3.72 5.74 -10.36
N GLU A 82 2.90 4.83 -10.86
CA GLU A 82 2.92 3.42 -10.49
C GLU A 82 4.28 2.73 -10.69
N SER A 83 5.03 3.09 -11.73
CA SER A 83 6.35 2.53 -12.02
C SER A 83 7.44 2.95 -11.02
N ASN A 84 7.20 4.00 -10.23
CA ASN A 84 8.16 4.50 -9.24
C ASN A 84 7.91 3.95 -7.84
N VAL A 85 6.93 3.03 -7.71
CA VAL A 85 6.48 2.52 -6.42
C VAL A 85 6.43 1.00 -6.47
N ASN A 86 7.06 0.36 -5.49
CA ASN A 86 7.12 -1.10 -5.39
C ASN A 86 6.89 -1.54 -3.95
N LEU A 87 6.55 -2.80 -3.78
CA LEU A 87 6.44 -3.41 -2.46
C LEU A 87 7.80 -3.41 -1.75
N GLN A 88 7.80 -2.86 -0.54
CA GLN A 88 8.99 -2.77 0.29
C GLN A 88 8.66 -3.14 1.74
N CYS A 89 9.59 -3.82 2.40
CA CYS A 89 9.53 -4.08 3.82
C CYS A 89 9.66 -2.78 4.61
N ALA A 90 8.91 -2.62 5.71
CA ALA A 90 8.99 -1.43 6.56
C ALA A 90 10.21 -1.44 7.50
N PHE A 91 10.86 -2.60 7.68
CA PHE A 91 11.90 -2.83 8.68
C PHE A 91 13.26 -3.00 8.01
N ARG A 92 14.16 -2.01 8.16
CA ARG A 92 15.58 -2.03 7.71
C ARG A 92 15.82 -2.94 6.50
N CYS A 93 15.05 -2.63 5.46
CA CYS A 93 15.55 -2.52 4.11
C CYS A 93 16.24 -1.13 4.03
#